data_AF-A0A937FWS5-F1
#
_entry.id   AF-A0A937FWS5-F1
#
_cell.length_a   1.000
_cell.length_b   1.000
_cell.length_c   1.000
_cell.angle_alpha   90.00
_cell.angle_beta   90.00
_cell.angle_gamma   90.00
#
_symmetry.space_group_name_H-M   'P 1'
#
loop_
_entity.id
_entity.type
_entity.pdbx_description
1 polymer ?
#
loop_
_entity_poly.entity_id
_entity_poly.type
_entity_poly.pdbx_seq_one_letter_code
_entity_poly.pdbx_strand_id
1 'polypeptide(L)'
;ENIKKAWEASYPQIFFERKLFEDIMGHYRYPKGSGWGHTSDIASNFKAIDFYEDFTQIGNKVYAETAVSMKTTTTKSVDSWLASNPVKNNIDNLRAGLGDEGILWNGTTIYYNKIEIHIYMPKSNITPEITTEWINKLNIERPGINFQINALEDFVN
;
A
#
# COMPACT_ATOMS: atom_id res chain seq x y z
N GLU A 1 -4.48 14.70 18.23
CA GLU A 1 -5.73 15.41 17.90
C GLU A 1 -5.83 15.94 16.47
N ASN A 2 -4.76 16.44 15.84
CA ASN A 2 -4.86 17.11 14.53
C ASN A 2 -5.11 16.15 13.35
N ILE A 3 -4.48 14.96 13.34
CA ILE A 3 -4.60 13.98 12.24
C ILE A 3 -6.01 13.36 12.17
N LYS A 4 -6.64 13.08 13.33
CA LYS A 4 -8.02 12.56 13.39
C LYS A 4 -9.03 13.55 12.77
N LYS A 5 -8.95 14.82 13.15
CA LYS A 5 -9.82 15.87 12.58
C LYS A 5 -9.56 16.10 11.08
N ALA A 6 -8.31 15.97 10.65
CA ALA A 6 -7.92 16.20 9.26
C ALA A 6 -8.55 15.19 8.29
N TRP A 7 -8.60 13.90 8.65
CA TRP A 7 -9.19 12.90 7.74
C TRP A 7 -10.71 13.00 7.70
N GLU A 8 -11.38 13.24 8.84
CA GLU A 8 -12.84 13.43 8.90
C GLU A 8 -13.28 14.60 8.01
N ALA A 9 -12.56 15.72 8.08
CA ALA A 9 -12.83 16.91 7.26
C ALA A 9 -12.60 16.67 5.75
N SER A 10 -11.75 15.70 5.42
CA SER A 10 -11.35 15.40 4.04
C SER A 10 -12.10 14.20 3.47
N TYR A 11 -13.06 13.60 4.17
CA TYR A 11 -13.76 12.42 3.66
C TYR A 11 -14.84 12.82 2.62
N PRO A 12 -14.97 12.13 1.46
CA PRO A 12 -14.14 11.02 0.94
C PRO A 12 -12.96 11.50 0.08
N GLN A 13 -12.71 12.81 0.01
CA GLN A 13 -11.61 13.41 -0.77
C GLN A 13 -10.22 12.84 -0.42
N ILE A 14 -10.06 12.33 0.80
CA ILE A 14 -8.86 11.67 1.32
C ILE A 14 -8.40 10.50 0.44
N PHE A 15 -9.33 9.82 -0.25
CA PHE A 15 -9.00 8.74 -1.18
C PHE A 15 -8.34 9.23 -2.49
N PHE A 16 -8.35 10.54 -2.75
CA PHE A 16 -7.61 11.19 -3.84
C PHE A 16 -6.32 11.87 -3.36
N GLU A 17 -6.17 12.14 -2.06
CA GLU A 17 -5.00 12.79 -1.47
C GLU A 17 -3.97 11.79 -0.95
N ARG A 18 -3.15 11.27 -1.86
CA ARG A 18 -2.16 10.21 -1.57
C ARG A 18 -1.26 10.52 -0.37
N LYS A 19 -0.73 11.74 -0.26
CA LYS A 19 0.25 12.07 0.80
C LYS A 19 -0.39 12.12 2.18
N LEU A 20 -1.54 12.79 2.32
CA LEU A 20 -2.26 12.85 3.59
C LEU A 20 -2.70 11.44 4.03
N PHE A 21 -3.19 10.63 3.10
CA PHE A 21 -3.55 9.23 3.37
C PHE A 21 -2.34 8.41 3.85
N GLU A 22 -1.20 8.50 3.16
CA GLU A 22 0.05 7.84 3.56
C GLU A 22 0.52 8.25 4.96
N ASP A 23 0.47 9.55 5.27
CA ASP A 23 0.88 10.06 6.58
C ASP A 23 -0.04 9.57 7.71
N ILE A 24 -1.37 9.52 7.48
CA ILE A 24 -2.33 8.94 8.43
C ILE A 24 -2.02 7.45 8.64
N MET A 25 -1.89 6.68 7.57
CA MET A 25 -1.66 5.24 7.68
C MET A 25 -0.30 4.92 8.32
N GLY A 26 0.72 5.71 8.04
CA GLY A 26 2.02 5.62 8.70
C GLY A 26 1.96 5.89 10.19
N HIS A 27 1.05 6.77 10.63
CA HIS A 27 0.85 7.00 12.05
C HIS A 27 0.11 5.85 12.74
N TYR A 28 -0.97 5.36 12.13
CA TYR A 28 -1.91 4.45 12.80
C TYR A 28 -1.69 2.96 12.51
N ARG A 29 -1.26 2.59 11.31
CA ARG A 29 -1.14 1.18 10.87
C ARG A 29 0.29 0.72 10.69
N TYR A 30 1.17 1.60 10.17
CA TYR A 30 2.57 1.26 9.92
C TYR A 30 3.54 2.12 10.76
N PRO A 31 3.34 2.22 12.09
CA PRO A 31 4.17 3.07 12.91
C PRO A 31 5.62 2.56 12.94
N LYS A 32 6.57 3.48 12.77
CA LYS A 32 8.01 3.17 12.82
C LYS A 32 8.43 2.48 14.12
N GLY A 33 7.81 2.86 15.23
CA GLY A 33 8.05 2.25 16.55
C GLY A 33 7.66 0.76 16.64
N SER A 34 6.92 0.24 15.66
CA SER A 34 6.50 -1.16 15.58
C SER A 34 7.20 -1.92 14.45
N GLY A 35 8.37 -1.48 13.99
CA GLY A 35 9.18 -2.22 13.01
C GLY A 35 8.94 -1.87 11.54
N TRP A 36 8.11 -0.86 11.26
CA TRP A 36 7.81 -0.42 9.90
C TRP A 36 8.79 0.64 9.39
N GLY A 37 9.22 0.48 8.14
CA GLY A 37 9.95 1.49 7.39
C GLY A 37 9.05 2.21 6.40
N HIS A 38 9.31 3.51 6.21
CA HIS A 38 8.62 4.35 5.24
C HIS A 38 9.54 4.66 4.07
N THR A 39 9.07 4.41 2.87
CA THR A 39 9.84 4.77 1.68
C THR A 39 9.98 6.28 1.50
N SER A 40 9.05 7.08 2.05
CA SER A 40 9.15 8.53 2.06
C SER A 40 10.30 9.08 2.92
N ASP A 41 10.89 8.29 3.83
CA ASP A 41 12.12 8.64 4.54
C ASP A 41 13.37 8.45 3.67
N ILE A 42 13.29 7.59 2.66
CA ILE A 42 14.38 7.25 1.76
C ILE A 42 14.37 8.17 0.55
N ALA A 43 13.20 8.28 -0.10
CA ALA A 43 13.01 9.07 -1.29
C ALA A 43 11.56 9.52 -1.43
N SER A 44 11.36 10.79 -1.76
CA SER A 44 10.06 11.26 -2.23
C SER A 44 9.63 10.45 -3.46
N ASN A 45 8.38 9.99 -3.48
CA ASN A 45 7.80 9.23 -4.60
C ASN A 45 8.56 7.94 -4.91
N PHE A 46 8.97 7.19 -3.88
CA PHE A 46 9.57 5.88 -4.08
C PHE A 46 8.68 5.00 -4.96
N LYS A 47 9.32 4.27 -5.88
CA LYS A 47 8.59 3.49 -6.87
C LYS A 47 7.93 2.29 -6.19
N ALA A 48 6.62 2.25 -6.34
CA ALA A 48 5.73 1.13 -6.09
C ALA A 48 5.55 0.65 -4.65
N ILE A 49 6.57 0.73 -3.80
CA ILE A 49 6.52 0.41 -2.38
C ILE A 49 6.21 1.68 -1.61
N ASP A 50 5.29 1.60 -0.66
CA ASP A 50 4.98 2.69 0.26
C ASP A 50 5.61 2.42 1.64
N PHE A 51 5.53 1.17 2.11
CA PHE A 51 6.05 0.72 3.41
C PHE A 51 6.73 -0.64 3.31
N TYR A 52 7.55 -0.98 4.30
CA TYR A 52 8.18 -2.30 4.42
C TYR A 52 8.37 -2.67 5.89
N GLU A 53 8.42 -3.95 6.22
CA GLU A 53 8.51 -4.47 7.61
C GLU A 53 9.60 -5.55 7.73
N ASP A 54 10.03 -5.82 8.96
CA ASP A 54 11.02 -6.84 9.32
C ASP A 54 12.30 -6.69 8.51
N PHE A 55 12.90 -5.50 8.61
CA PHE A 55 13.98 -5.09 7.74
C PHE A 55 15.29 -4.82 8.45
N THR A 56 16.37 -4.95 7.69
CA THR A 56 17.69 -4.42 8.03
C THR A 56 18.16 -3.47 6.94
N GLN A 57 18.95 -2.48 7.32
CA GLN A 57 19.54 -1.53 6.37
C GLN A 57 21.06 -1.57 6.45
N ILE A 58 21.72 -1.74 5.31
CA ILE A 58 23.17 -1.77 5.17
C ILE A 58 23.56 -0.78 4.06
N GLY A 59 24.04 0.39 4.46
CA GLY A 59 24.29 1.49 3.53
C GLY A 59 23.00 1.87 2.77
N ASN A 60 23.07 1.86 1.44
CA ASN A 60 21.95 2.20 0.57
C ASN A 60 21.10 0.97 0.16
N LYS A 61 21.13 -0.10 0.96
CA LYS A 61 20.34 -1.30 0.71
C LYS A 61 19.45 -1.60 1.91
N VAL A 62 18.17 -1.81 1.65
CA VAL A 62 17.19 -2.28 2.62
C VAL A 62 16.85 -3.71 2.25
N TYR A 63 16.91 -4.61 3.23
CA TYR A 63 16.49 -6.00 3.12
C TYR A 63 15.30 -6.19 4.04
N ALA A 64 14.10 -6.23 3.47
CA ALA A 64 12.85 -6.39 4.20
C ALA A 64 12.29 -7.79 3.96
N GLU A 65 11.49 -8.32 4.89
CA GLU A 65 10.72 -9.53 4.61
C GLU A 65 9.52 -9.19 3.72
N THR A 66 8.80 -8.12 4.07
CA THR A 66 7.54 -7.73 3.43
C THR A 66 7.62 -6.31 2.88
N ALA A 67 7.22 -6.13 1.63
CA ALA A 67 6.98 -4.84 1.01
C ALA A 67 5.48 -4.61 0.78
N VAL A 68 4.99 -3.44 1.17
CA VAL A 68 3.58 -3.05 1.08
C VAL A 68 3.42 -1.89 0.10
N SER A 69 2.50 -2.06 -0.85
CA SER A 69 1.93 -0.93 -1.58
C SER A 69 0.51 -0.64 -1.12
N MET A 70 0.26 0.63 -0.83
CA MET A 70 -1.06 1.15 -0.59
C MET A 70 -1.71 1.65 -1.87
N LYS A 71 -3.01 1.39 -1.96
CA LYS A 71 -3.88 1.88 -3.01
C LYS A 71 -5.14 2.41 -2.39
N THR A 72 -5.59 3.57 -2.86
CA THR A 72 -6.92 4.09 -2.56
C THR A 72 -7.82 3.92 -3.77
N THR A 73 -9.11 3.71 -3.56
CA THR A 73 -10.09 3.59 -4.63
C THR A 73 -11.48 3.93 -4.16
N THR A 74 -12.28 4.56 -5.03
CA THR A 74 -13.72 4.76 -4.83
C THR A 74 -14.56 3.86 -5.73
N THR A 75 -13.96 3.15 -6.69
CA THR A 75 -14.69 2.18 -7.51
C THR A 75 -15.01 0.92 -6.73
N LYS A 76 -16.20 0.35 -6.99
CA LYS A 76 -16.64 -0.96 -6.49
C LYS A 76 -16.32 -2.11 -7.46
N SER A 77 -15.92 -1.79 -8.69
CA SER A 77 -15.61 -2.80 -9.71
C SER A 77 -14.11 -3.12 -9.69
N VAL A 78 -13.78 -4.36 -9.32
CA VAL A 78 -12.40 -4.88 -9.35
C VAL A 78 -11.84 -4.88 -10.78
N ASP A 79 -12.67 -5.17 -11.78
CA ASP A 79 -12.24 -5.14 -13.19
C ASP A 79 -11.87 -3.72 -13.63
N SER A 80 -12.67 -2.71 -13.26
CA SER A 80 -12.36 -1.31 -13.53
C SER A 80 -11.07 -0.87 -12.84
N TRP A 81 -10.86 -1.34 -11.61
CA TRP A 81 -9.65 -1.05 -10.84
C TRP A 81 -8.41 -1.70 -11.47
N LEU A 82 -8.50 -2.99 -11.84
CA LEU A 82 -7.42 -3.72 -12.51
C LEU A 82 -7.15 -3.20 -13.93
N ALA A 83 -8.13 -2.61 -14.61
CA ALA A 83 -7.95 -2.02 -15.93
C ALA A 83 -7.05 -0.77 -15.93
N SER A 84 -6.91 -0.11 -14.78
CA SER A 84 -6.12 1.12 -14.60
C SER A 84 -4.62 0.89 -14.85
N ASN A 85 -4.04 1.61 -15.83
CA ASN A 85 -2.61 1.52 -16.13
C ASN A 85 -1.70 1.81 -14.92
N PRO A 86 -1.96 2.84 -14.09
CA PRO A 86 -1.23 3.04 -12.85
C PRO A 86 -1.23 1.83 -11.91
N VAL A 87 -2.36 1.14 -11.78
CA VAL A 87 -2.49 -0.06 -10.93
C VAL A 87 -1.67 -1.20 -11.51
N LYS A 88 -1.85 -1.50 -12.81
CA LYS A 88 -1.08 -2.55 -13.51
C LYS A 88 0.42 -2.32 -13.36
N ASN A 89 0.89 -1.14 -13.75
CA ASN A 89 2.30 -0.79 -13.70
C ASN A 89 2.86 -0.90 -12.27
N ASN A 90 2.10 -0.48 -11.26
CA ASN A 90 2.54 -0.62 -9.88
C ASN A 90 2.70 -2.10 -9.46
N ILE A 91 1.71 -2.93 -9.75
CA ILE A 91 1.75 -4.37 -9.45
C ILE A 91 2.91 -5.05 -10.18
N ASP A 92 3.10 -4.74 -11.46
CA ASP A 92 4.16 -5.33 -12.28
C ASP A 92 5.54 -4.92 -11.76
N ASN A 93 5.69 -3.68 -11.30
CA ASN A 93 6.93 -3.21 -10.68
C ASN A 93 7.21 -3.90 -9.34
N LEU A 94 6.20 -4.11 -8.49
CA LEU A 94 6.35 -4.88 -7.24
C LEU A 94 6.76 -6.32 -7.52
N ARG A 95 6.19 -6.93 -8.56
CA ARG A 95 6.56 -8.31 -8.92
C ARG A 95 7.97 -8.40 -9.49
N ALA A 96 8.35 -7.46 -10.35
CA ALA A 96 9.67 -7.44 -10.97
C ALA A 96 10.82 -7.25 -9.97
N GLY A 97 10.56 -6.62 -8.82
CA GLY A 97 11.56 -6.43 -7.76
C GLY A 97 11.53 -7.47 -6.64
N LEU A 98 10.70 -8.51 -6.75
CA LEU A 98 10.60 -9.56 -5.72
C LEU A 98 11.87 -10.40 -5.67
N GLY A 99 12.43 -10.63 -4.49
CA GLY A 99 13.63 -11.43 -4.28
C GLY A 99 14.92 -10.62 -4.42
N ASP A 100 15.89 -11.19 -5.14
CA ASP A 100 17.25 -10.64 -5.30
C ASP A 100 17.32 -9.50 -6.32
N GLU A 101 16.24 -9.27 -7.07
CA GLU A 101 16.10 -8.19 -8.04
C GLU A 101 16.02 -6.83 -7.34
N GLY A 102 15.13 -6.72 -6.34
CA GLY A 102 14.86 -5.49 -5.61
C GLY A 102 14.30 -4.35 -6.47
N ILE A 103 13.98 -3.23 -5.82
CA ILE A 103 13.62 -1.97 -6.48
C ILE A 103 14.68 -0.91 -6.14
N LEU A 104 15.49 -0.54 -7.13
CA LEU A 104 16.40 0.61 -7.05
C LEU A 104 15.64 1.91 -7.35
N TRP A 105 15.70 2.86 -6.44
CA TRP A 105 15.15 4.20 -6.64
C TRP A 105 15.96 5.25 -5.89
N ASN A 106 16.32 6.34 -6.58
CA ASN A 106 17.10 7.45 -6.02
C ASN A 106 18.33 7.02 -5.21
N GLY A 107 19.05 5.98 -5.68
CA GLY A 107 20.29 5.52 -5.08
C GLY A 107 20.13 4.51 -3.94
N THR A 108 18.91 4.17 -3.54
CA THR A 108 18.61 3.13 -2.54
C THR A 108 17.89 1.95 -3.18
N THR A 109 18.30 0.73 -2.87
CA THR A 109 17.62 -0.50 -3.30
C THR A 109 16.87 -1.13 -2.14
N ILE A 110 15.60 -1.49 -2.35
CA ILE A 110 14.84 -2.30 -1.41
C ILE A 110 14.66 -3.71 -1.99
N TYR A 111 15.15 -4.71 -1.26
CA TYR A 111 14.93 -6.14 -1.50
C TYR A 111 13.84 -6.65 -0.57
N TYR A 112 12.97 -7.53 -1.05
CA TYR A 112 11.85 -8.08 -0.28
C TYR A 112 11.42 -9.46 -0.77
N ASN A 113 10.88 -10.26 0.15
CA ASN A 113 10.49 -11.65 -0.13
C ASN A 113 8.97 -11.83 -0.28
N LYS A 114 8.18 -10.89 0.25
CA LYS A 114 6.71 -10.91 0.22
C LYS A 114 6.16 -9.58 -0.27
N ILE A 115 5.05 -9.67 -1.01
CA ILE A 115 4.32 -8.51 -1.53
C ILE A 115 2.95 -8.48 -0.90
N GLU A 116 2.59 -7.35 -0.31
CA GLU A 116 1.21 -7.06 0.05
C GLU A 116 0.71 -5.80 -0.67
N ILE A 117 -0.56 -5.83 -1.06
CA ILE A 117 -1.26 -4.66 -1.59
C ILE A 117 -2.47 -4.39 -0.70
N HIS A 118 -2.39 -3.26 0.00
CA HIS A 118 -3.44 -2.79 0.90
C HIS A 118 -4.31 -1.77 0.17
N ILE A 119 -5.51 -2.22 -0.18
CA ILE A 119 -6.51 -1.46 -0.91
C ILE A 119 -7.46 -0.83 0.10
N TYR A 120 -7.58 0.49 0.03
CA TYR A 120 -8.44 1.28 0.87
C TYR A 120 -9.58 1.86 0.06
N MET A 121 -10.80 1.71 0.58
CA MET A 121 -12.00 2.25 -0.04
C MET A 121 -12.95 2.82 1.02
N PRO A 122 -13.89 3.69 0.63
CA PRO A 122 -14.94 4.17 1.54
C PRO A 122 -15.60 3.01 2.27
N LYS A 123 -15.82 3.13 3.60
CA LYS A 123 -16.40 2.04 4.40
C LYS A 123 -17.75 1.55 3.87
N SER A 124 -18.55 2.46 3.33
CA SER A 124 -19.85 2.16 2.70
C SER A 124 -19.73 1.32 1.41
N ASN A 125 -18.52 1.17 0.86
CA ASN A 125 -18.25 0.32 -0.29
C ASN A 125 -17.75 -1.07 0.09
N ILE A 126 -17.36 -1.31 1.35
CA ILE A 126 -16.86 -2.59 1.83
C ILE A 126 -18.03 -3.43 2.34
N THR A 127 -18.50 -4.36 1.51
CA THR A 127 -19.47 -5.37 1.90
C THR A 127 -18.82 -6.76 1.81
N PRO A 128 -19.32 -7.79 2.54
CA PRO A 128 -18.80 -9.14 2.43
C PRO A 128 -18.77 -9.66 0.98
N GLU A 129 -19.77 -9.31 0.17
CA GLU A 129 -19.88 -9.69 -1.24
C GLU A 129 -18.77 -9.04 -2.07
N ILE A 130 -18.59 -7.72 -1.95
CA ILE A 130 -17.53 -6.98 -2.65
C ILE A 130 -16.14 -7.49 -2.24
N THR A 131 -15.90 -7.68 -0.95
CA THR A 131 -14.61 -8.19 -0.45
C THR A 131 -14.33 -9.57 -1.02
N THR A 132 -15.32 -10.47 -1.00
CA THR A 132 -15.16 -11.83 -1.52
C THR A 132 -14.90 -11.83 -3.03
N GLU A 133 -15.68 -11.06 -3.80
CA GLU A 133 -15.51 -10.89 -5.24
C GLU A 133 -14.09 -10.40 -5.58
N TRP A 134 -13.66 -9.31 -4.94
CA TRP A 134 -12.36 -8.71 -5.18
C TRP A 134 -11.21 -9.64 -4.83
N ILE A 135 -11.21 -10.23 -3.62
CA ILE A 135 -10.13 -11.11 -3.19
C ILE A 135 -10.02 -12.34 -4.09
N ASN A 136 -11.14 -12.96 -4.48
CA ASN A 136 -11.13 -14.08 -5.40
C ASN A 136 -10.53 -13.68 -6.76
N LYS A 137 -10.99 -12.57 -7.34
CA LYS A 137 -10.51 -12.10 -8.64
C LYS A 137 -9.03 -11.72 -8.59
N LEU A 138 -8.60 -10.99 -7.56
CA LEU A 138 -7.21 -10.56 -7.39
C LEU A 138 -6.26 -11.75 -7.20
N ASN A 139 -6.65 -12.75 -6.42
CA ASN A 139 -5.83 -13.96 -6.21
C ASN A 139 -5.69 -14.79 -7.49
N ILE A 140 -6.72 -14.82 -8.36
CA ILE A 140 -6.67 -15.49 -9.67
C ILE A 140 -5.79 -14.71 -10.65
N GLU A 141 -6.01 -13.41 -10.78
CA GLU A 141 -5.35 -12.56 -11.78
C GLU A 141 -3.91 -12.22 -11.39
N ARG A 142 -3.63 -12.14 -10.09
CA ARG A 142 -2.35 -11.72 -9.52
C ARG A 142 -1.91 -12.64 -8.37
N PRO A 143 -1.67 -13.95 -8.63
CA PRO A 143 -1.24 -14.91 -7.61
C PRO A 143 0.10 -14.53 -6.98
N GLY A 144 0.31 -14.94 -5.72
CA GLY A 144 1.55 -14.65 -4.98
C GLY A 144 1.66 -13.23 -4.42
N ILE A 145 0.58 -12.43 -4.51
CA ILE A 145 0.44 -11.16 -3.79
C ILE A 145 -0.62 -11.33 -2.72
N ASN A 146 -0.34 -10.89 -1.49
CA ASN A 146 -1.34 -10.82 -0.44
C ASN A 146 -2.18 -9.54 -0.60
N PHE A 147 -3.48 -9.67 -0.85
CA PHE A 147 -4.37 -8.53 -1.00
C PHE A 147 -5.21 -8.33 0.26
N GLN A 148 -5.32 -7.07 0.70
CA GLN A 148 -6.21 -6.71 1.80
C GLN A 148 -7.10 -5.54 1.40
N ILE A 149 -8.37 -5.59 1.78
CA ILE A 149 -9.35 -4.53 1.55
C ILE A 149 -9.80 -3.99 2.89
N ASN A 150 -9.59 -2.71 3.15
CA ASN A 150 -9.86 -2.11 4.46
C ASN A 150 -10.46 -0.71 4.33
N ALA A 151 -11.20 -0.27 5.35
CA ALA A 151 -11.57 1.13 5.48
C ALA A 151 -10.44 1.90 6.19
N LEU A 152 -10.35 3.21 5.98
CA LEU A 152 -9.43 4.06 6.75
C LEU A 152 -9.86 4.06 8.23
N GLU A 153 -11.17 4.11 8.43
CA GLU A 153 -11.88 4.13 9.71
C GLU A 153 -11.59 2.92 10.60
N ASP A 154 -11.08 1.82 10.04
CA ASP A 154 -10.74 0.63 10.83
C ASP A 154 -9.41 0.80 11.60
N PHE A 155 -8.60 1.81 11.26
CA PHE A 155 -7.30 2.10 11.89
C PHE A 155 -7.28 3.40 12.67
N VAL A 156 -8.10 4.38 12.28
CA VAL A 156 -8.12 5.71 12.88
C VAL A 156 -9.26 5.81 13.89
N ASN A 157 -9.00 5.43 15.14
CA ASN A 157 -9.92 5.59 16.28
C ASN A 157 -9.62 6.85 17.11
#